data_AF-A0A0D2M9C4-F1
#
_entry.id   AF-A0A0D2M9C4-F1
#
_cell.length_a   1.000
_cell.length_b   1.000
_cell.length_c   1.000
_cell.angle_alpha   90.00
_cell.angle_beta   90.00
_cell.angle_gamma   90.00
#
_symmetry.space_group_name_H-M   'P 1'
#
loop_
_entity.id
_entity.type
_entity.pdbx_description
1 polymer ?
#
loop_
_entity_poly.entity_id
_entity_poly.type
_entity_poly.pdbx_seq_one_letter_code
_entity_poly.pdbx_strand_id
1 'polypeptide(L)'
;MATKKAAESTLYHLSPKGFWKTFRDAVVVNPEISSGLPLASLNRYPTPASRPEKYSTPATKASDPAQNPYWKRDVRRAYPQLSVVTQSELSTLLIEHSSAQAVTAPSDIAESGVPATKKEVDLSEAIATVTANAQVYSASRLPPSLPIPNKPWVPKLSPAPPHDEHSYFPMLLYR
;
A
#
# COMPACT_ATOMS: atom_id res chain seq x y z
N MET A 1 24.91 -8.50 10.91
CA MET A 1 23.59 -9.18 10.79
C MET A 1 23.25 -9.70 12.17
N ALA A 2 22.27 -9.08 12.84
CA ALA A 2 21.79 -9.63 14.10
C ALA A 2 21.01 -10.92 13.78
N THR A 3 21.70 -12.06 13.77
CA THR A 3 21.07 -13.35 14.05
C THR A 3 20.57 -13.24 15.48
N LYS A 4 19.41 -12.58 15.67
CA LYS A 4 18.69 -12.65 16.93
C LYS A 4 18.51 -14.13 17.18
N LYS A 5 19.23 -14.66 18.17
CA LYS A 5 18.99 -15.99 18.69
C LYS A 5 17.48 -16.12 18.79
N ALA A 6 16.92 -17.12 18.09
CA ALA A 6 15.51 -17.43 18.20
C ALA A 6 15.20 -17.50 19.69
N ALA A 7 14.11 -16.86 20.10
CA ALA A 7 13.72 -16.67 21.50
C ALA A 7 14.13 -17.86 22.38
N GLU A 8 14.79 -17.60 23.52
CA GLU A 8 15.13 -18.57 24.56
C GLU A 8 14.15 -19.74 24.56
N SER A 9 14.59 -20.93 24.17
CA SER A 9 13.69 -22.03 23.83
C SER A 9 12.89 -22.56 25.02
N THR A 10 13.37 -22.26 26.23
CA THR A 10 12.68 -22.56 27.48
C THR A 10 11.74 -21.46 27.94
N LEU A 11 11.73 -20.29 27.29
CA LEU A 11 10.84 -19.19 27.62
C LEU A 11 9.41 -19.54 27.18
N TYR A 12 8.47 -19.49 28.12
CA TYR A 12 7.06 -19.89 27.95
C TYR A 12 6.79 -21.38 27.68
N HIS A 13 7.82 -22.22 27.60
CA HIS A 13 7.68 -23.66 27.42
C HIS A 13 8.09 -24.46 28.66
N LEU A 14 7.42 -25.58 28.90
CA LEU A 14 7.78 -26.52 29.96
C LEU A 14 9.14 -27.13 29.66
N SER A 15 10.11 -26.88 30.55
CA SER A 15 11.47 -27.40 30.42
C SER A 15 11.83 -28.29 31.61
N PRO A 16 12.58 -29.38 31.40
CA PRO A 16 13.09 -30.21 32.49
C PRO A 16 14.09 -29.42 33.36
N LYS A 17 14.18 -29.76 34.64
CA LYS A 17 15.09 -29.15 35.61
C LYS A 17 15.96 -30.20 36.29
N GLY A 18 17.10 -29.78 36.85
CA GLY A 18 18.03 -30.67 37.55
C GLY A 18 18.65 -31.71 36.64
N PHE A 19 18.76 -32.95 37.13
CA PHE A 19 19.36 -34.08 36.41
C PHE A 19 18.78 -34.31 35.01
N TRP A 20 17.46 -34.19 34.85
CA TRP A 20 16.80 -34.42 33.55
C TRP A 20 17.13 -33.35 32.50
N LYS A 21 17.53 -32.15 32.93
CA LYS A 21 18.02 -31.11 32.02
C LYS A 21 19.39 -31.48 31.47
N THR A 22 20.33 -31.85 32.34
CA THR A 22 21.69 -32.22 31.93
C THR A 22 21.70 -33.46 31.04
N PHE A 23 20.82 -34.43 31.32
CA PHE A 23 20.64 -35.59 30.44
C PHE A 23 20.11 -35.20 29.06
N ARG A 24 19.07 -34.36 28.99
CA ARG A 24 18.50 -33.88 27.72
C ARG A 24 19.54 -33.14 26.89
N ASP A 25 20.27 -32.21 27.52
CA ASP A 25 21.24 -31.36 26.84
C ASP A 25 22.41 -32.17 26.26
N ALA A 26 22.72 -33.35 26.83
CA ALA A 26 23.74 -34.26 26.32
C ALA A 26 23.26 -35.20 25.18
N VAL A 27 21.96 -35.51 25.11
CA VAL A 27 21.41 -36.52 24.18
C VAL A 27 20.70 -35.92 22.97
N VAL A 28 20.15 -34.70 23.10
CA VAL A 28 19.37 -34.07 22.03
C VAL A 28 20.29 -33.46 20.97
N VAL A 29 19.91 -33.63 19.68
CA VAL A 29 20.65 -33.11 18.52
C VAL A 29 20.86 -31.59 18.56
N ASN A 30 19.87 -30.85 19.02
CA ASN A 30 19.97 -29.41 19.23
C ASN A 30 19.40 -29.03 20.61
N PRO A 31 20.24 -28.68 21.60
CA PRO A 31 19.79 -28.29 22.94
C PRO A 31 19.03 -26.97 22.96
N GLU A 32 19.14 -26.16 21.90
CA GLU A 32 18.38 -24.90 21.75
C GLU A 32 16.93 -25.13 21.29
N ILE A 33 16.45 -26.37 21.11
CA ILE A 33 15.04 -26.64 20.73
C ILE A 33 14.11 -26.64 21.96
N SER A 34 12.88 -26.14 21.82
CA SER A 34 11.86 -26.17 22.87
C SER A 34 11.09 -27.50 22.90
N SER A 35 10.41 -27.81 24.00
CA SER A 35 9.51 -28.96 24.10
C SER A 35 8.16 -28.75 23.40
N GLY A 36 7.86 -27.53 22.96
CA GLY A 36 6.57 -27.13 22.38
C GLY A 36 5.40 -27.09 23.38
N LEU A 37 5.59 -27.52 24.63
CA LEU A 37 4.53 -27.53 25.64
C LEU A 37 4.44 -26.17 26.34
N PRO A 38 3.34 -25.42 26.24
CA PRO A 38 3.22 -24.12 26.90
C PRO A 38 3.07 -24.25 28.42
N LEU A 39 3.60 -23.28 29.17
CA LEU A 39 3.41 -23.22 30.62
C LEU A 39 1.95 -22.89 30.98
N ALA A 40 1.26 -23.80 31.66
CA ALA A 40 -0.16 -23.65 32.02
C ALA A 40 -0.46 -22.44 32.92
N SER A 41 0.52 -21.99 33.72
CA SER A 41 0.39 -20.82 34.59
C SER A 41 0.48 -19.48 33.86
N LEU A 42 0.98 -19.46 32.63
CA LEU A 42 1.17 -18.24 31.83
C LEU A 42 0.30 -18.24 30.58
N ASN A 43 0.16 -19.40 29.94
CA ASN A 43 -0.64 -19.53 28.75
C ASN A 43 -2.14 -19.57 29.11
N ARG A 44 -2.89 -18.58 28.60
CA ARG A 44 -4.35 -18.46 28.82
C ARG A 44 -4.75 -18.40 30.31
N TYR A 45 -3.89 -17.82 31.13
CA TYR A 45 -4.14 -17.63 32.55
C TYR A 45 -3.93 -16.16 32.95
N PRO A 46 -4.89 -15.50 33.60
CA PRO A 46 -6.26 -15.95 33.87
C PRO A 46 -7.06 -16.24 32.59
N THR A 47 -8.13 -17.03 32.72
CA THR A 47 -9.00 -17.38 31.60
C THR A 47 -9.60 -16.11 30.97
N PRO A 48 -9.94 -16.10 29.67
CA PRO A 48 -10.41 -14.89 28.98
C PRO A 48 -11.61 -14.19 29.64
N ALA A 49 -12.51 -14.96 30.29
CA ALA A 49 -13.69 -14.43 30.98
C ALA A 49 -13.43 -13.99 32.43
N SER A 50 -12.23 -14.20 32.95
CA SER A 50 -11.84 -13.85 34.33
C SER A 50 -10.66 -12.87 34.36
N ARG A 51 -10.45 -12.11 33.27
CA ARG A 51 -9.46 -11.03 33.21
C ARG A 51 -9.89 -9.90 34.17
N PRO A 52 -9.00 -9.38 35.01
CA PRO A 52 -9.32 -8.24 35.89
C PRO A 52 -9.38 -6.90 35.13
N GLU A 53 -8.78 -6.85 33.94
CA GLU A 53 -8.75 -5.68 33.07
C GLU A 53 -10.17 -5.34 32.60
N LYS A 54 -10.63 -4.11 32.88
CA LYS A 54 -11.89 -3.60 32.35
C LYS A 54 -11.66 -3.04 30.95
N TYR A 55 -12.34 -3.62 29.96
CA TYR A 55 -12.31 -3.07 28.61
C TYR A 55 -12.99 -1.69 28.59
N SER A 56 -12.29 -0.71 28.02
CA SER A 56 -12.85 0.58 27.63
C SER A 56 -12.58 0.77 26.15
N THR A 57 -13.56 1.30 25.42
CA THR A 57 -13.39 1.57 24.00
C THR A 57 -12.33 2.66 23.81
N PRO A 58 -11.29 2.42 22.99
CA PRO A 58 -10.26 3.42 22.77
C PRO A 58 -10.87 4.67 22.15
N ALA A 59 -10.60 5.83 22.77
CA ALA A 59 -11.08 7.10 22.25
C ALA A 59 -10.38 7.42 20.92
N THR A 60 -11.17 7.71 19.89
CA THR A 60 -10.67 8.23 18.61
C THR A 60 -11.16 9.66 18.42
N LYS A 61 -10.69 10.37 17.39
CA LYS A 61 -11.25 11.69 17.04
C LYS A 61 -12.76 11.64 16.80
N ALA A 62 -13.29 10.47 16.41
CA ALA A 62 -14.72 10.25 16.21
C ALA A 62 -15.52 10.08 17.52
N SER A 63 -14.86 10.05 18.68
CA SER A 63 -15.50 9.93 20.00
C SER A 63 -15.79 11.27 20.68
N ASP A 64 -15.37 12.41 20.10
CA ASP A 64 -15.66 13.74 20.65
C ASP A 64 -17.18 14.02 20.65
N PRO A 65 -17.79 14.39 21.78
CA PRO A 65 -19.22 14.71 21.88
C PRO A 65 -19.58 16.11 21.35
N ALA A 66 -18.64 17.04 21.24
CA ALA A 66 -18.95 18.45 20.97
C ALA A 66 -18.75 18.85 19.50
N GLN A 67 -17.54 18.69 18.96
CA GLN A 67 -17.15 19.25 17.66
C GLN A 67 -17.05 18.21 16.54
N ASN A 68 -17.99 17.26 16.56
CA ASN A 68 -17.90 16.07 15.74
C ASN A 68 -19.23 15.79 15.04
N PRO A 69 -19.64 16.58 14.03
CA PRO A 69 -20.82 16.26 13.24
C PRO A 69 -20.58 15.08 12.27
N TYR A 70 -21.57 14.19 12.12
CA TYR A 70 -21.40 12.97 11.30
C TYR A 70 -21.10 13.26 9.82
N TRP A 71 -21.71 14.29 9.23
CA TRP A 71 -21.55 14.60 7.80
C TRP A 71 -20.09 14.97 7.41
N LYS A 72 -19.28 15.50 8.33
CA LYS A 72 -17.85 15.79 8.07
C LYS A 72 -16.98 14.53 8.00
N ARG A 73 -17.44 13.42 8.59
CA ARG A 73 -16.74 12.13 8.64
C ARG A 73 -17.43 11.05 7.83
N ASP A 74 -18.48 11.40 7.08
CA ASP A 74 -19.23 10.47 6.24
C ASP A 74 -18.46 10.20 4.93
N VAL A 75 -17.43 9.35 5.03
CA VAL A 75 -16.64 8.89 3.88
C VAL A 75 -17.48 8.04 2.91
N ARG A 76 -18.56 7.42 3.39
CA ARG A 76 -19.44 6.58 2.57
C ARG A 76 -20.19 7.41 1.52
N ARG A 77 -20.59 8.65 1.86
CA ARG A 77 -21.23 9.57 0.91
C ARG A 77 -20.24 10.39 0.09
N ALA A 78 -19.05 10.65 0.63
CA ALA A 78 -17.97 11.35 -0.07
C ALA A 78 -17.09 10.39 -0.90
N TYR A 79 -17.72 9.46 -1.63
CA TYR A 79 -16.98 8.53 -2.49
C TYR A 79 -16.56 9.23 -3.80
N PRO A 80 -15.38 8.91 -4.35
CA PRO A 80 -14.98 9.43 -5.65
C PRO A 80 -15.89 8.86 -6.75
N GLN A 81 -16.44 9.74 -7.59
CA GLN A 81 -17.26 9.33 -8.73
C GLN A 81 -16.40 8.76 -9.85
N LEU A 82 -16.93 7.78 -10.57
CA LEU A 82 -16.27 7.20 -11.74
C LEU A 82 -16.43 8.14 -12.92
N SER A 83 -15.33 8.68 -13.43
CA SER A 83 -15.30 9.46 -14.67
C SER A 83 -15.17 8.53 -15.88
N VAL A 84 -16.18 8.52 -16.75
CA VAL A 84 -16.11 7.86 -18.07
C VAL A 84 -15.84 8.93 -19.11
N VAL A 85 -14.90 8.67 -20.03
CA VAL A 85 -14.61 9.56 -21.16
C VAL A 85 -14.86 8.79 -22.44
N THR A 86 -15.86 9.20 -23.20
CA THR A 86 -16.18 8.66 -24.53
C THR A 86 -15.34 9.31 -25.63
N GLN A 87 -15.31 8.73 -26.83
CA GLN A 87 -14.52 9.28 -27.94
C GLN A 87 -14.97 10.69 -28.35
N SER A 88 -16.27 10.97 -28.33
CA SER A 88 -16.83 12.30 -28.66
C SER A 88 -16.52 13.34 -27.57
N GLU A 89 -16.55 12.94 -26.30
CA GLU A 89 -16.12 13.80 -25.20
C GLU A 89 -14.61 14.10 -25.29
N LEU A 90 -13.80 13.08 -25.61
CA LEU A 90 -12.35 13.23 -25.78
C LEU A 90 -12.02 14.18 -26.94
N SER A 91 -12.67 14.03 -28.11
CA SER A 91 -12.42 14.89 -29.26
C SER A 91 -12.76 16.35 -28.97
N THR A 92 -13.86 16.59 -28.26
CA THR A 92 -14.24 17.93 -27.81
C THR A 92 -13.20 18.50 -26.83
N LEU A 93 -12.81 17.72 -25.82
CA LEU A 93 -11.82 18.14 -24.82
C LEU A 93 -10.47 18.47 -25.46
N LEU A 94 -10.01 17.69 -26.44
CA LEU A 94 -8.77 17.98 -27.16
C LEU A 94 -8.82 19.33 -27.88
N ILE A 95 -9.94 19.64 -28.53
CA ILE A 95 -10.11 20.90 -29.25
C ILE A 95 -10.17 22.08 -28.25
N GLU A 96 -11.01 21.98 -27.21
CA GLU A 96 -11.18 23.01 -26.17
C GLU A 96 -9.85 23.34 -25.46
N HIS A 97 -9.04 22.33 -25.13
CA HIS A 97 -7.77 22.52 -24.45
C HIS A 97 -6.62 22.94 -25.38
N SER A 98 -6.75 22.77 -26.71
CA SER A 98 -5.73 23.18 -27.67
C SER A 98 -5.76 24.67 -28.00
N SER A 99 -6.95 25.27 -28.02
CA SER A 99 -7.12 26.71 -28.07
C SER A 99 -7.08 27.24 -26.65
N ALA A 100 -6.05 27.99 -26.27
CA ALA A 100 -6.06 28.70 -24.99
C ALA A 100 -7.25 29.66 -24.97
N GLN A 101 -8.39 29.25 -24.41
CA GLN A 101 -9.52 30.14 -24.20
C GLN A 101 -9.10 31.09 -23.09
N ALA A 102 -8.62 32.28 -23.47
CA ALA A 102 -8.60 33.41 -22.56
C ALA A 102 -10.04 33.59 -22.07
N VAL A 103 -10.27 33.33 -20.78
CA VAL A 103 -11.55 33.61 -20.14
C VAL A 103 -11.73 35.12 -20.22
N THR A 104 -12.51 35.59 -21.20
CA THR A 104 -12.89 37.00 -21.28
C THR A 104 -13.70 37.33 -20.03
N ALA A 105 -13.32 38.41 -19.34
CA ALA A 105 -14.01 38.88 -18.14
C ALA A 105 -15.52 39.02 -18.41
N PRO A 106 -16.40 38.65 -17.47
CA PRO A 106 -17.83 38.68 -17.69
C PRO A 106 -18.29 40.13 -17.85
N SER A 107 -18.72 40.50 -19.06
CA SER A 107 -19.53 41.70 -19.26
C SER A 107 -20.98 41.34 -18.99
N ASP A 108 -21.57 42.01 -18.01
CA ASP A 108 -22.99 41.88 -17.67
C ASP A 108 -23.87 42.10 -18.90
N ILE A 109 -24.96 41.32 -18.97
CA ILE A 109 -26.05 41.32 -19.96
C ILE A 109 -25.83 40.40 -21.16
N ALA A 110 -26.11 39.11 -20.97
CA ALA A 110 -26.97 38.33 -21.86
C ALA A 110 -27.27 36.96 -21.24
N GLU A 111 -28.56 36.66 -21.02
CA GLU A 111 -29.05 35.31 -20.81
C GLU A 111 -28.71 34.43 -22.02
N SER A 112 -27.90 33.39 -21.82
CA SER A 112 -27.91 32.10 -22.57
C SER A 112 -26.56 31.38 -22.40
N GLY A 113 -26.38 30.73 -21.25
CA GLY A 113 -25.27 29.78 -21.04
C GLY A 113 -25.66 28.35 -21.35
N VAL A 114 -26.46 28.09 -22.40
CA VAL A 114 -26.54 26.73 -22.94
C VAL A 114 -25.17 26.50 -23.59
N PRO A 115 -24.39 25.49 -23.18
CA PRO A 115 -23.12 25.23 -23.84
C PRO A 115 -23.40 25.07 -25.34
N ALA A 116 -22.68 25.84 -26.15
CA ALA A 116 -22.77 25.78 -27.59
C ALA A 116 -22.77 24.32 -28.04
N THR A 117 -23.69 23.97 -28.94
CA THR A 117 -23.85 22.63 -29.49
C THR A 117 -22.47 22.10 -29.90
N LYS A 118 -21.95 21.17 -29.10
CA LYS A 118 -20.62 20.59 -29.29
C LYS A 118 -20.61 19.94 -30.66
N LYS A 119 -19.81 20.47 -31.58
CA LYS A 119 -19.67 19.91 -32.92
C LYS A 119 -18.95 18.58 -32.74
N GLU A 120 -19.66 17.47 -32.92
CA GLU A 120 -19.09 16.13 -32.87
C GLU A 120 -18.11 15.97 -34.03
N VAL A 121 -16.83 16.25 -33.77
CA VAL A 121 -15.74 15.97 -34.70
C VAL A 121 -15.24 14.57 -34.41
N ASP A 122 -14.94 13.81 -35.46
CA ASP A 122 -14.33 12.49 -35.29
C ASP A 122 -12.97 12.63 -34.57
N LEU A 123 -12.65 11.66 -33.72
CA LEU A 123 -11.45 11.69 -32.90
C LEU A 123 -10.19 11.82 -33.76
N SER A 124 -10.18 11.17 -34.92
CA SER A 124 -9.06 11.18 -35.85
C SER A 124 -8.77 12.59 -36.39
N GLU A 125 -9.81 13.30 -36.82
CA GLU A 125 -9.73 14.68 -37.31
C GLU A 125 -9.34 15.66 -36.20
N ALA A 126 -9.88 15.47 -35.00
CA ALA A 126 -9.53 16.29 -33.83
C ALA A 126 -8.03 16.14 -33.49
N ILE A 127 -7.48 14.92 -33.50
CA ILE A 127 -6.04 14.72 -33.25
C ILE A 127 -5.19 15.38 -34.34
N ALA A 128 -5.57 15.24 -35.61
CA ALA A 128 -4.83 15.83 -36.73
C ALA A 128 -4.79 17.37 -36.65
N THR A 129 -5.91 18.01 -36.29
CA THR A 129 -5.99 19.46 -36.14
C THR A 129 -5.19 19.98 -34.93
N VAL A 130 -5.27 19.29 -33.79
CA VAL A 130 -4.56 19.71 -32.57
C VAL A 130 -3.06 19.51 -32.70
N THR A 131 -2.60 18.38 -33.27
CA THR A 131 -1.17 18.12 -33.46
C THR A 131 -0.50 19.05 -34.47
N ALA A 132 -1.27 19.61 -35.41
CA ALA A 132 -0.77 20.62 -36.34
C ALA A 132 -0.55 21.99 -35.68
N ASN A 133 -1.36 22.34 -34.67
CA ASN A 133 -1.40 23.69 -34.10
C ASN A 133 -0.77 23.82 -32.71
N ALA A 134 -0.69 22.73 -31.94
CA ALA A 134 -0.27 22.75 -30.54
C ALA A 134 0.73 21.64 -30.19
N GLN A 135 1.56 21.89 -29.17
CA GLN A 135 2.49 20.90 -28.65
C GLN A 135 1.77 19.95 -27.68
N VAL A 136 1.32 18.80 -28.21
CA VAL A 136 0.64 17.74 -27.44
C VAL A 136 1.63 16.87 -26.65
N TYR A 137 2.90 16.84 -27.08
CA TYR A 137 3.92 15.95 -26.53
C TYR A 137 4.86 16.65 -25.56
N SER A 138 5.38 15.87 -24.60
CA SER A 138 6.52 16.28 -23.78
C SER A 138 7.73 16.63 -24.66
N ALA A 139 8.68 17.41 -24.13
CA ALA A 139 9.87 17.83 -24.89
C ALA A 139 10.66 16.63 -25.49
N SER A 140 10.65 15.48 -24.80
CA SER A 140 11.31 14.25 -25.24
C SER A 140 10.48 13.41 -26.23
N ARG A 141 9.20 13.75 -26.46
CA ARG A 141 8.24 13.01 -27.30
C ARG A 141 8.09 11.54 -26.91
N LEU A 142 8.42 11.21 -25.66
CA LEU A 142 8.20 9.88 -25.10
C LEU A 142 6.77 9.79 -24.54
N PRO A 143 6.12 8.62 -24.64
CA PRO A 143 4.83 8.40 -24.00
C PRO A 143 4.96 8.56 -22.48
N PRO A 144 3.92 9.02 -21.78
CA PRO A 144 3.96 9.17 -20.33
C PRO A 144 4.15 7.81 -19.64
N SER A 145 5.03 7.77 -18.64
CA SER A 145 5.22 6.60 -17.79
C SER A 145 4.10 6.48 -16.76
N LEU A 146 3.65 5.26 -16.46
CA LEU A 146 2.68 5.03 -15.40
C LEU A 146 3.24 5.44 -14.03
N PRO A 147 2.48 6.20 -13.21
CA PRO A 147 2.89 6.50 -11.84
C PRO A 147 2.76 5.24 -10.99
N ILE A 148 3.88 4.58 -10.68
CA ILE A 148 3.89 3.40 -9.81
C ILE A 148 4.16 3.87 -8.37
N PRO A 149 3.25 3.62 -7.40
CA PRO A 149 3.44 4.05 -6.01
C PRO A 149 4.48 3.20 -5.26
N ASN A 150 4.78 2.01 -5.79
CA ASN A 150 5.72 1.07 -5.19
C ASN A 150 7.15 1.39 -5.61
N LYS A 151 8.07 1.24 -4.66
CA LYS A 151 9.50 1.35 -4.95
C LYS A 151 9.94 0.19 -5.85
N PRO A 152 10.82 0.42 -6.83
CA PRO A 152 11.39 -0.66 -7.62
C PRO A 152 12.18 -1.62 -6.72
N TRP A 153 12.22 -2.89 -7.10
CA TRP A 153 13.00 -3.90 -6.40
C TRP A 153 14.50 -3.57 -6.49
N VAL A 154 15.19 -3.66 -5.35
CA VAL A 154 16.63 -3.40 -5.25
C VAL A 154 17.29 -4.69 -4.74
N PRO A 155 18.07 -5.40 -5.57
CA PRO A 155 18.67 -6.67 -5.17
C PRO A 155 19.69 -6.46 -4.05
N LYS A 156 19.53 -7.18 -2.94
CA LYS A 156 20.52 -7.28 -1.87
C LYS A 156 21.13 -8.66 -1.85
N LEU A 157 22.46 -8.74 -1.85
CA LEU A 157 23.14 -10.02 -1.78
C LEU A 157 22.75 -10.77 -0.49
N SER A 158 22.31 -12.01 -0.65
CA SER A 158 21.97 -12.94 0.42
C SER A 158 23.18 -13.80 0.77
N PRO A 159 23.22 -14.39 1.98
CA PRO A 159 24.22 -15.41 2.30
C PRO A 159 24.21 -16.53 1.26
N ALA A 160 25.39 -17.08 0.97
CA ALA A 160 25.51 -18.26 0.11
C ALA A 160 24.67 -19.41 0.69
N PRO A 161 24.04 -20.24 -0.15
CA PRO A 161 23.33 -21.42 0.33
C PRO A 161 24.32 -22.38 1.01
N PRO A 162 23.86 -23.31 1.86
CA PRO A 162 24.72 -24.32 2.47
C PRO A 162 25.46 -25.10 1.39
N HIS A 163 26.80 -25.07 1.41
CA HIS A 163 27.68 -25.78 0.50
C HIS A 163 28.95 -26.21 1.24
N ASP A 164 29.65 -27.21 0.72
CA ASP A 164 30.92 -27.68 1.28
C ASP A 164 32.01 -26.61 1.10
N GLU A 165 32.89 -26.45 2.08
CA GLU A 165 33.90 -25.38 2.14
C GLU A 165 34.83 -25.31 0.91
N HIS A 166 35.05 -26.44 0.23
CA HIS A 166 35.91 -26.54 -0.95
C HIS A 166 35.14 -26.76 -2.25
N SER A 167 33.81 -26.67 -2.22
CA SER A 167 32.99 -26.80 -3.43
C SER A 167 32.94 -25.48 -4.18
N TYR A 168 33.21 -25.52 -5.49
CA TYR A 168 33.03 -24.35 -6.35
C TYR A 168 31.53 -24.09 -6.56
N PHE A 169 31.01 -22.97 -6.03
CA PHE A 169 29.60 -22.63 -6.10
C PHE A 169 29.37 -21.23 -6.70
N PRO A 170 29.14 -21.10 -8.02
CA PRO A 170 29.07 -19.81 -8.72
C PRO A 170 27.74 -19.06 -8.58
N MET A 171 26.79 -19.58 -7.81
CA MET A 171 25.45 -19.00 -7.69
C MET A 171 25.43 -17.90 -6.62
N LEU A 172 25.07 -16.68 -7.04
CA LEU A 172 24.84 -15.54 -6.16
C LEU A 172 23.35 -15.42 -5.86
N LEU A 173 23.00 -15.46 -4.57
CA LEU A 173 21.61 -15.27 -4.13
C LEU A 173 21.35 -13.80 -3.86
N TYR A 174 20.23 -13.28 -4.34
CA TYR A 174 19.77 -11.92 -4.06
C TYR A 174 18.37 -11.96 -3.42
N ARG A 175 18.07 -10.98 -2.57
CA ARG A 175 16.76 -10.76 -1.94
C ARG A 175 16.34 -9.31 -2.07
#